data_AF-A0A3M7KPN5-F1
#
_entry.id   AF-A0A3M7KPN5-F1
#
_cell.length_a   1.000
_cell.length_b   1.000
_cell.length_c   1.000
_cell.angle_alpha   90.00
_cell.angle_beta   90.00
_cell.angle_gamma   90.00
#
_symmetry.space_group_name_H-M   'P 1'
#
loop_
_entity.id
_entity.type
_entity.pdbx_description
1 polymer ?
#
loop_
_entity_poly.entity_id
_entity_poly.type
_entity_poly.pdbx_seq_one_letter_code
_entity_poly.pdbx_strand_id
1 'polypeptide(L)'
;MNIFLKLSAILFLSMTQSCDSTKASATEKKAETNTTKEMNTLISEGYVAGTIKYQVESKCSYILIDEKTGIKYDPVNIGEEKFMPYKNDANKVYFKYLSLRRMNRCNEASPVQLIDIQLRQE
;
A
#
# COMPACT_ATOMS: atom_id res chain seq x y z
N MET A 1 -53.78 39.07 11.02
CA MET A 1 -53.81 38.05 12.07
C MET A 1 -54.79 36.96 11.64
N ASN A 2 -54.21 35.84 11.19
CA ASN A 2 -54.70 34.47 11.07
C ASN A 2 -56.00 34.13 10.31
N ILE A 3 -56.02 32.87 9.86
CA ILE A 3 -57.06 32.11 9.14
C ILE A 3 -56.75 32.12 7.64
N PHE A 4 -56.29 31.03 7.02
CA PHE A 4 -57.03 29.77 6.88
C PHE A 4 -56.13 28.52 6.93
N LEU A 5 -56.57 27.59 7.77
CA LEU A 5 -56.18 26.19 7.82
C LEU A 5 -56.65 25.49 6.53
N LYS A 6 -55.72 24.96 5.73
CA LYS A 6 -56.05 24.10 4.57
C LYS A 6 -55.67 22.66 4.91
N LEU A 7 -56.69 21.86 5.16
CA LEU A 7 -56.67 20.41 4.98
C LEU A 7 -56.17 20.10 3.57
N SER A 8 -55.21 19.18 3.45
CA SER A 8 -55.10 18.35 2.26
C SER A 8 -54.55 16.99 2.68
N ALA A 9 -55.46 16.04 2.84
CA ALA A 9 -55.13 14.64 2.65
C ALA A 9 -54.75 14.41 1.18
N ILE A 10 -53.85 13.46 0.93
CA ILE A 10 -53.91 12.39 -0.10
C ILE A 10 -52.48 11.90 -0.37
N LEU A 11 -52.17 10.81 0.32
CA LEU A 11 -51.58 9.56 -0.17
C LEU A 11 -51.21 9.52 -1.67
N PHE A 12 -49.92 9.36 -1.97
CA PHE A 12 -49.44 8.49 -3.06
C PHE A 12 -48.01 8.04 -2.73
N LEU A 13 -47.92 6.92 -2.01
CA LEU A 13 -46.67 6.22 -1.75
C LEU A 13 -46.54 5.08 -2.75
N SER A 14 -45.80 5.28 -3.84
CA SER A 14 -45.22 4.19 -4.63
C SER A 14 -44.19 4.72 -5.63
N MET A 15 -42.91 4.50 -5.32
CA MET A 15 -41.91 4.17 -6.33
C MET A 15 -40.91 3.19 -5.70
N THR A 16 -41.17 1.91 -5.90
CA THR A 16 -40.16 0.87 -5.84
C THR A 16 -39.39 0.91 -7.16
N GLN A 17 -38.13 1.34 -7.14
CA GLN A 17 -37.19 1.02 -8.21
C GLN A 17 -36.04 0.24 -7.59
N SER A 18 -36.13 -1.09 -7.72
CA SER A 18 -35.00 -2.00 -7.56
C SER A 18 -33.98 -1.67 -8.63
N CYS A 19 -32.78 -1.25 -8.24
CA CYS A 19 -31.66 -1.18 -9.15
C CYS A 19 -31.00 -2.56 -9.16
N ASP A 20 -31.25 -3.34 -10.20
CA ASP A 20 -30.52 -4.56 -10.52
C ASP A 20 -29.04 -4.23 -10.68
N SER A 21 -28.20 -4.68 -9.74
CA SER A 21 -26.75 -4.71 -9.93
C SER A 21 -26.44 -5.69 -11.04
N THR A 22 -26.28 -5.20 -12.26
CA THR A 22 -25.71 -5.97 -13.36
C THR A 22 -24.26 -6.26 -12.99
N LYS A 23 -23.99 -7.44 -12.40
CA LYS A 23 -22.65 -8.01 -12.38
C LYS A 23 -22.27 -8.37 -13.82
N ALA A 24 -21.75 -7.40 -14.54
CA ALA A 24 -20.96 -7.61 -15.74
C ALA A 24 -19.50 -7.30 -15.39
N SER A 25 -18.88 -8.18 -14.60
CA SER A 25 -17.41 -8.21 -14.50
C SER A 25 -16.90 -9.13 -15.60
N ALA A 26 -16.94 -8.61 -16.83
CA ALA A 26 -16.18 -9.14 -17.95
C ALA A 26 -15.05 -8.15 -18.23
N THR A 27 -13.93 -8.25 -17.51
CA THR A 27 -12.60 -7.84 -17.97
C THR A 27 -11.54 -8.54 -17.11
N GLU A 28 -11.50 -9.86 -17.17
CA GLU A 28 -10.25 -10.59 -16.96
C GLU A 28 -9.45 -10.43 -18.27
N LYS A 29 -8.23 -9.87 -18.21
CA LYS A 29 -7.19 -9.71 -19.26
C LYS A 29 -6.58 -8.31 -19.46
N LYS A 30 -7.00 -7.27 -18.73
CA LYS A 30 -6.36 -5.92 -18.82
C LYS A 30 -5.49 -5.52 -17.63
N ALA A 31 -5.57 -6.24 -16.50
CA ALA A 31 -4.77 -5.95 -15.30
C ALA A 31 -3.32 -6.40 -15.45
N GLU A 32 -3.10 -7.62 -15.96
CA GLU A 32 -1.78 -8.27 -16.02
C GLU A 32 -0.75 -7.47 -16.84
N THR A 33 -1.15 -6.88 -17.97
CA THR A 33 -0.23 -6.10 -18.83
C THR A 33 0.18 -4.75 -18.22
N ASN A 34 -0.67 -4.14 -17.38
CA ASN A 34 -0.36 -2.85 -16.76
C ASN A 34 0.55 -3.04 -15.54
N THR A 35 0.27 -4.05 -14.71
CA THR A 35 1.09 -4.39 -13.53
C THR A 35 2.51 -4.80 -13.91
N THR A 36 2.69 -5.59 -14.98
CA THR A 36 4.03 -5.97 -15.46
C THR A 36 4.81 -4.78 -16.04
N LYS A 37 4.14 -3.82 -16.70
CA LYS A 37 4.80 -2.61 -17.19
C LYS A 37 5.26 -1.73 -16.05
N GLU A 38 4.41 -1.51 -15.04
CA GLU A 38 4.74 -0.74 -13.84
C GLU A 38 5.91 -1.36 -13.06
N MET A 39 5.91 -2.68 -12.89
CA MET A 39 7.04 -3.43 -12.29
C MET A 39 8.35 -3.20 -13.03
N ASN A 40 8.36 -3.35 -14.36
CA ASN A 40 9.58 -3.17 -15.16
C ASN A 40 10.10 -1.73 -15.08
N THR A 41 9.19 -0.75 -15.06
CA THR A 41 9.54 0.67 -14.89
C THR A 41 10.23 0.89 -13.54
N LEU A 42 9.63 0.47 -12.42
CA LEU A 42 10.22 0.65 -11.09
C LEU A 42 11.58 -0.04 -10.96
N ILE A 43 11.75 -1.26 -11.48
CA ILE A 43 13.04 -1.94 -11.46
C ILE A 43 14.08 -1.14 -12.27
N SER A 44 13.71 -0.61 -13.44
CA SER A 44 14.60 0.22 -14.27
C SER A 44 14.99 1.54 -13.61
N GLU A 45 14.13 2.07 -12.74
CA GLU A 45 14.37 3.28 -11.94
C GLU A 45 15.21 3.01 -10.68
N GLY A 46 15.62 1.76 -10.45
CA GLY A 46 16.49 1.37 -9.34
C GLY A 46 15.75 0.99 -8.06
N TYR A 47 14.47 0.64 -8.15
CA TYR A 47 13.77 0.01 -7.03
C TYR A 47 14.14 -1.48 -6.95
N VAL A 48 14.11 -1.98 -5.72
CA VAL A 48 14.30 -3.39 -5.38
C VAL A 48 12.97 -3.98 -4.97
N ALA A 49 12.61 -5.11 -5.57
CA ALA A 49 11.48 -5.91 -5.13
C ALA A 49 11.83 -6.62 -3.81
N GLY A 50 10.96 -6.52 -2.82
CA GLY A 50 11.21 -7.10 -1.51
C GLY A 50 9.99 -7.22 -0.61
N THR A 51 10.29 -7.55 0.64
CA THR A 51 9.31 -7.56 1.73
C THR A 51 9.82 -6.72 2.88
N ILE A 52 8.89 -6.08 3.60
CA ILE A 52 9.18 -5.43 4.88
C ILE A 52 8.69 -6.34 6.02
N LYS A 53 9.56 -6.58 6.99
CA LYS A 53 9.28 -7.42 8.14
C LYS A 53 9.51 -6.67 9.44
N TYR A 54 8.55 -6.72 10.35
CA TYR A 54 8.71 -6.24 11.71
C TYR A 54 9.57 -7.22 12.52
N GLN A 55 10.52 -6.70 13.29
CA GLN A 55 11.39 -7.48 14.16
C GLN A 55 11.05 -7.20 15.61
N VAL A 56 10.34 -8.15 16.22
CA VAL A 56 10.05 -8.14 17.66
C VAL A 56 11.37 -8.16 18.43
N GLU A 57 11.48 -7.29 19.44
CA GLU A 57 12.64 -7.23 20.36
C GLU A 57 14.01 -6.97 19.68
N SER A 58 14.02 -6.40 18.47
CA SER A 58 15.26 -6.06 17.75
C SER A 58 15.58 -4.56 17.76
N LYS A 59 16.87 -4.25 17.72
CA LYS A 59 17.39 -2.87 17.60
C LYS A 59 17.08 -2.19 16.27
N CYS A 60 16.78 -2.93 15.21
CA CYS A 60 16.44 -2.33 13.90
C CYS A 60 14.94 -2.13 13.65
N SER A 61 14.05 -2.65 14.52
CA SER A 61 12.57 -2.61 14.45
C SER A 61 11.93 -3.16 13.16
N TYR A 62 12.48 -2.88 11.99
CA TYR A 62 12.06 -3.36 10.68
C TYR A 62 13.27 -3.80 9.86
N ILE A 63 13.08 -4.79 9.00
CA ILE A 63 14.06 -5.23 8.02
C ILE A 63 13.38 -5.28 6.64
N LEU A 64 14.08 -4.75 5.63
CA LEU A 64 13.74 -4.95 4.22
C LEU A 64 14.53 -6.15 3.70
N ILE A 65 13.85 -7.06 3.01
CA ILE A 65 14.46 -8.26 2.44
C ILE A 65 14.32 -8.19 0.93
N ASP A 66 15.46 -8.15 0.23
CA ASP A 66 15.51 -8.26 -1.23
C ASP A 66 15.07 -9.66 -1.66
N GLU A 67 14.03 -9.76 -2.48
CA GLU A 67 13.49 -11.04 -2.93
C GLU A 67 14.42 -11.79 -3.89
N LYS A 68 15.26 -11.08 -4.64
CA LYS A 68 16.20 -11.68 -5.60
C LYS A 68 17.44 -12.22 -4.90
N THR A 69 17.97 -11.50 -3.92
CA THR A 69 19.27 -11.82 -3.31
C THR A 69 19.17 -12.37 -1.89
N GLY A 70 18.03 -12.17 -1.21
CA GLY A 70 17.87 -12.48 0.21
C GLY A 70 18.63 -11.54 1.15
N ILE A 71 19.31 -10.52 0.62
CA ILE A 71 20.04 -9.54 1.43
C ILE A 71 19.04 -8.76 2.28
N LYS A 72 19.43 -8.55 3.55
CA LYS A 72 18.63 -7.85 4.56
C LYS A 72 19.18 -6.46 4.81
N TYR A 73 18.29 -5.48 4.82
CA TYR A 73 18.61 -4.08 5.04
C TYR A 73 17.85 -3.53 6.25
N ASP A 74 18.54 -2.69 7.00
CA ASP A 74 18.04 -1.97 8.17
C ASP A 74 17.72 -0.51 7.76
N PRO A 75 16.46 -0.15 7.43
CA PRO A 75 16.09 1.21 7.06
C PRO A 75 16.11 2.12 8.29
N VAL A 76 17.20 2.87 8.48
CA VAL A 76 17.43 3.67 9.69
C VAL A 76 16.39 4.77 9.90
N ASN A 77 15.73 5.18 8.83
CA ASN A 77 14.76 6.26 8.80
C ASN A 77 13.32 5.80 8.57
N ILE A 78 13.00 4.50 8.73
CA ILE A 78 11.63 3.97 8.62
C ILE A 78 10.62 4.61 9.59
N GLY A 79 11.11 5.31 10.62
CA GLY A 79 10.29 6.08 11.55
C GLY A 79 9.82 7.44 11.03
N GLU A 80 10.33 7.92 9.89
CA GLU A 80 9.84 9.16 9.26
C GLU A 80 8.36 9.02 8.87
N GLU A 81 7.58 10.09 9.01
CA GLU A 81 6.13 10.12 8.79
C GLU A 81 5.73 9.53 7.42
N LYS A 82 6.47 9.89 6.37
CA LYS A 82 6.23 9.43 4.99
C LYS A 82 6.33 7.91 4.82
N PHE A 83 6.97 7.20 5.75
CA PHE A 83 7.13 5.74 5.68
C PHE A 83 6.25 4.97 6.67
N MET A 84 5.53 5.67 7.55
CA MET A 84 4.64 5.02 8.53
C MET A 84 3.59 4.08 7.90
N PRO A 85 2.99 4.38 6.72
CA PRO A 85 2.00 3.49 6.10
C PRO A 85 2.53 2.09 5.72
N TYR A 86 3.85 1.94 5.58
CA TYR A 86 4.48 0.71 5.09
C TYR A 86 4.95 -0.20 6.23
N LYS A 87 4.81 0.23 7.48
CA LYS A 87 5.28 -0.47 8.69
C LYS A 87 4.43 -1.69 9.09
N ASN A 88 3.54 -2.16 8.23
CA ASN A 88 2.78 -3.39 8.47
C ASN A 88 3.62 -4.60 8.07
N ASP A 89 3.53 -5.65 8.87
CA ASP A 89 4.34 -6.85 8.67
C ASP A 89 3.96 -7.59 7.38
N ALA A 90 4.94 -8.21 6.73
CA ALA A 90 4.79 -9.06 5.54
C ALA A 90 4.23 -8.38 4.27
N ASN A 91 4.31 -7.06 4.15
CA ASN A 91 3.97 -6.38 2.90
C ASN A 91 5.05 -6.61 1.82
N LYS A 92 4.61 -7.02 0.63
CA LYS A 92 5.41 -6.93 -0.59
C LYS A 92 5.57 -5.47 -0.98
N VAL A 93 6.80 -5.06 -1.26
CA VAL A 93 7.17 -3.67 -1.54
C VAL A 93 8.17 -3.56 -2.67
N TYR A 94 8.14 -2.42 -3.36
CA TYR A 94 9.29 -1.90 -4.09
C TYR A 94 9.96 -0.85 -3.22
N PHE A 95 11.27 -0.96 -2.98
CA PHE A 95 12.00 0.00 -2.16
C PHE A 95 13.27 0.47 -2.84
N LYS A 96 13.61 1.74 -2.66
CA LYS A 96 14.84 2.36 -3.17
C LYS A 96 15.62 2.95 -2.01
N TYR A 97 16.92 2.73 -2.00
CA TYR A 97 17.73 3.04 -0.81
C TYR A 97 19.15 3.50 -1.17
N LEU A 98 19.82 4.12 -0.20
CA LEU A 98 21.25 4.36 -0.20
C LEU A 98 21.92 3.53 0.89
N SER A 99 22.98 2.81 0.54
CA SER A 99 23.81 2.11 1.52
C SER A 99 24.50 3.12 2.44
N LEU A 100 24.42 2.90 3.75
CA LEU A 100 25.09 3.74 4.74
C LEU A 100 26.38 3.08 5.23
N ARG A 101 27.44 3.88 5.34
CA ARG A 101 28.71 3.45 5.95
C ARG A 101 28.69 3.69 7.46
N ARG A 102 27.77 3.03 8.16
CA ARG A 102 27.66 3.10 9.63
C ARG A 102 27.62 1.70 10.23
N MET A 103 27.88 1.61 11.53
CA MET A 103 27.76 0.35 12.27
C MET A 103 26.32 -0.16 12.22
N ASN A 104 26.17 -1.47 12.02
CA ASN A 104 24.87 -2.12 11.97
C ASN A 104 24.16 -2.01 13.32
N ARG A 105 22.86 -1.73 13.31
CA ARG A 105 22.03 -1.78 14.54
C ARG A 105 21.70 -3.23 14.91
N CYS A 106 21.54 -4.09 13.91
CA CYS A 106 21.30 -5.52 14.05
C CYS A 106 22.34 -6.34 13.27
N ASN A 107 22.63 -7.56 13.73
CA ASN A 107 23.75 -8.34 13.19
C ASN A 107 23.44 -8.89 11.78
N GLU A 108 22.16 -9.07 11.49
CA GLU A 108 21.65 -9.73 10.31
C GLU A 108 21.31 -8.79 9.16
N ALA A 109 21.41 -7.46 9.32
CA ALA A 109 21.03 -6.49 8.29
C ALA A 109 21.98 -5.28 8.22
N SER A 110 22.24 -4.83 6.99
CA SER A 110 23.09 -3.66 6.74
C SER A 110 22.29 -2.36 6.76
N PRO A 111 22.78 -1.29 7.39
CA PRO A 111 22.04 -0.04 7.51
C PRO A 111 21.92 0.68 6.16
N VAL A 112 20.71 1.15 5.87
CA VAL A 112 20.38 1.91 4.66
C VAL A 112 19.53 3.12 5.00
N GLN A 113 19.62 4.15 4.16
CA GLN A 113 18.66 5.24 4.14
C GLN A 113 17.62 4.93 3.08
N LEU A 114 16.36 4.81 3.50
CA LEU A 114 15.24 4.63 2.59
C LEU A 114 15.00 5.95 1.84
N ILE A 115 15.04 5.89 0.50
CA ILE A 115 14.72 7.01 -0.39
C ILE A 115 13.22 7.00 -0.66
N ASP A 116 12.70 5.86 -1.12
CA ASP A 116 11.28 5.67 -1.44
C ASP A 116 10.84 4.22 -1.20
N ILE A 117 9.55 4.02 -0.99
CA ILE A 117 8.92 2.71 -0.82
C ILE A 117 7.48 2.73 -1.32
N GLN A 118 7.08 1.69 -2.02
CA GLN A 118 5.75 1.53 -2.60
C GLN A 118 5.24 0.12 -2.31
N LEU A 119 3.94 0.00 -1.99
CA LEU A 119 3.32 -1.31 -1.82
C LEU A 119 3.22 -1.99 -3.18
N ARG A 120 3.61 -3.26 -3.23
CA ARG A 120 3.44 -4.08 -4.43
C ARG A 120 2.16 -4.89 -4.28
N GLN A 121 1.14 -4.51 -5.05
CA GLN A 121 -0.08 -5.31 -5.19
C GLN A 121 0.29 -6.64 -5.90
N GLU A 122 -0.32 -7.73 -5.45
CA GLU A 122 -0.22 -9.03 -6.12
C GLU A 122 -1.04 -9.07 -7.41
#